data_AF-A0A7V2TRW2-F1
#
_entry.id   AF-A0A7V2TRW2-F1
#
_cell.length_a   1.000
_cell.length_b   1.000
_cell.length_c   1.000
_cell.angle_alpha   90.00
_cell.angle_beta   90.00
_cell.angle_gamma   90.00
#
_symmetry.space_group_name_H-M   'P 1'
#
loop_
_entity.id
_entity.type
_entity.pdbx_description
1 polymer ?
#
loop_
_entity_poly.entity_id
_entity_poly.type
_entity_poly.pdbx_seq_one_letter_code
_entity_poly.pdbx_strand_id
1 'polypeptide(L)'
;MVSVAQGAQPLTFQGNGSLAANDPAAIGTVSITAADLGLPPSQPADPFEFTLDFTELTHLSGGLDSVTGEPLPSEVTLLNQDGYPRGELESFALGGNGQIIGVFSNGLNRVIAQIALGSFANVGGLIRVGDNLFSATPASGPAIIGAPETGGRGTVSGGVLENSNVDLGTEFSNLIIAQRGFQANARTITAADTVLQEAVNLVR
;
A
#
# COMPACT_ATOMS: atom_id res chain seq x y z
N MET A 1 -5.15 -22.18 34.24
CA MET A 1 -4.92 -22.87 32.95
C MET A 1 -6.19 -23.60 32.60
N VAL A 2 -6.84 -23.26 31.49
CA VAL A 2 -7.97 -24.03 30.96
C VAL A 2 -7.36 -25.22 30.21
N SER A 3 -7.76 -26.44 30.56
CA SER A 3 -7.32 -27.65 29.86
C SER A 3 -8.42 -28.05 28.87
N VAL A 4 -8.10 -27.98 27.58
CA VAL A 4 -9.00 -28.37 26.49
C VAL A 4 -8.44 -29.67 25.90
N ALA A 5 -9.23 -30.75 25.94
CA ALA A 5 -8.84 -32.05 25.42
C ALA A 5 -9.73 -32.41 24.21
N GLN A 6 -9.19 -32.22 23.01
CA GLN A 6 -9.86 -32.50 21.73
C GLN A 6 -9.41 -33.86 21.17
N GLY A 7 -9.75 -34.96 21.87
CA GLY A 7 -9.40 -36.33 21.45
C GLY A 7 -7.89 -36.63 21.43
N ALA A 8 -7.55 -37.90 21.22
CA ALA A 8 -6.16 -38.33 21.04
C ALA A 8 -6.05 -39.13 19.73
N GLN A 9 -5.13 -38.74 18.87
CA GLN A 9 -4.78 -39.47 17.65
C GLN A 9 -3.31 -39.86 17.71
N PRO A 10 -2.95 -41.12 17.40
CA PRO A 10 -1.56 -41.55 17.41
C PRO A 10 -0.81 -40.97 16.21
N LEU A 11 0.38 -40.43 16.45
CA LEU A 11 1.34 -40.10 15.40
C LEU A 11 2.13 -41.35 15.00
N THR A 12 2.22 -41.61 13.70
CA THR A 12 2.89 -42.77 13.10
C THR A 12 4.21 -42.34 12.49
N PHE A 13 5.30 -42.92 12.99
CA PHE A 13 6.65 -42.63 12.51
C PHE A 13 7.20 -43.81 11.71
N GLN A 14 8.03 -43.49 10.71
CA GLN A 14 8.73 -44.47 9.89
C GLN A 14 10.00 -44.96 10.61
N GLY A 15 10.57 -46.08 10.15
CA GLY A 15 11.79 -46.65 10.75
C GLY A 15 13.05 -45.77 10.62
N ASN A 16 12.97 -44.65 9.90
CA ASN A 16 14.07 -43.69 9.70
C ASN A 16 14.01 -42.47 10.63
N GLY A 17 13.09 -42.40 11.59
CA GLY A 17 12.98 -41.23 12.47
C GLY A 17 11.86 -40.26 12.13
N SER A 18 11.45 -40.20 10.86
CA SER A 18 10.55 -39.19 10.32
C SER A 18 9.08 -39.59 10.48
N LEU A 19 8.20 -38.60 10.57
CA LEU A 19 6.76 -38.82 10.53
C LEU A 19 6.32 -39.45 9.20
N ALA A 20 5.27 -40.27 9.20
CA ALA A 20 4.71 -40.80 7.97
C ALA A 20 4.15 -39.66 7.10
N ALA A 21 4.55 -39.59 5.83
CA ALA A 21 4.29 -38.46 4.92
C ALA A 21 2.79 -38.15 4.66
N ASN A 22 1.87 -39.02 5.08
CA ASN A 22 0.42 -38.85 4.95
C ASN A 22 -0.31 -39.24 6.24
N ASP A 23 0.33 -39.07 7.40
CA ASP A 23 -0.36 -39.30 8.66
C ASP A 23 -1.50 -38.28 8.83
N PRO A 24 -2.78 -38.71 8.87
CA PRO A 24 -3.90 -37.80 9.07
C PRO A 24 -3.86 -37.08 10.43
N ALA A 25 -3.06 -37.57 11.39
CA ALA A 25 -2.84 -36.94 12.68
C ALA A 25 -1.68 -35.91 12.68
N ALA A 26 -0.93 -35.79 11.58
CA ALA A 26 0.22 -34.87 11.48
C ALA A 26 -0.17 -33.40 11.62
N ILE A 27 -1.37 -33.04 11.18
CA ILE A 27 -1.92 -31.69 11.28
C ILE A 27 -3.26 -31.80 11.99
N GLY A 28 -3.34 -31.23 13.20
CA GLY A 28 -4.53 -31.25 14.03
C GLY A 28 -5.08 -29.84 14.22
N THR A 29 -6.39 -29.66 14.08
CA THR A 29 -7.05 -28.40 14.46
C THR A 29 -7.58 -28.52 15.88
N VAL A 30 -7.19 -27.59 16.74
CA VAL A 30 -7.72 -27.46 18.10
C VAL A 30 -8.70 -26.31 18.10
N SER A 31 -9.95 -26.59 18.48
CA SER A 31 -11.01 -25.59 18.62
C SER A 31 -11.28 -25.35 20.11
N ILE A 32 -11.18 -24.10 20.57
CA ILE A 32 -11.55 -23.70 21.93
C ILE A 32 -12.91 -23.02 21.85
N THR A 33 -13.92 -23.64 22.44
CA THR A 33 -15.30 -23.17 22.42
C THR A 33 -15.66 -22.39 23.70
N ALA A 34 -16.80 -21.68 23.67
CA ALA A 34 -17.36 -21.05 24.86
C ALA A 34 -17.58 -22.03 26.02
N ALA A 35 -17.92 -23.29 25.72
CA ALA A 35 -18.11 -24.34 26.72
C ALA A 35 -16.78 -24.72 27.40
N ASP A 36 -15.69 -24.79 26.64
CA ASP A 36 -14.35 -25.08 27.18
C ASP A 36 -13.84 -23.98 28.12
N LEU A 37 -14.32 -22.74 27.92
CA LEU A 37 -14.01 -21.58 28.75
C LEU A 37 -14.98 -21.39 29.93
N GLY A 38 -16.00 -22.24 30.06
CA GLY A 38 -17.01 -22.15 31.13
C GLY A 38 -17.96 -20.96 30.98
N LEU A 39 -18.10 -20.39 29.77
CA LEU A 39 -18.99 -19.27 29.50
C LEU A 39 -20.44 -19.77 29.32
N PRO A 40 -21.45 -19.01 29.78
CA PRO A 40 -22.85 -19.40 29.64
C PRO A 40 -23.25 -19.44 28.15
N PRO A 41 -24.17 -20.33 27.75
CA PRO A 41 -24.57 -20.52 26.35
C PRO A 41 -25.27 -19.30 25.72
N SER A 42 -25.54 -18.26 26.51
CA SER A 42 -26.12 -16.99 26.08
C SER A 42 -25.12 -15.99 25.51
N GLN A 43 -23.81 -16.26 25.59
CA GLN A 43 -22.78 -15.48 24.91
C GLN A 43 -22.23 -16.31 23.74
N PRO A 44 -22.66 -16.04 22.49
CA PRO A 44 -21.98 -16.62 21.33
C PRO A 44 -20.57 -16.03 21.27
N ALA A 45 -19.57 -16.85 21.58
CA ALA A 45 -18.18 -16.58 21.23
C ALA A 45 -17.86 -17.46 20.02
N ASP A 46 -17.39 -16.85 18.94
CA ASP A 46 -16.83 -17.61 17.82
C ASP A 46 -15.71 -18.51 18.37
N PRO A 47 -15.70 -19.81 18.03
CA PRO A 47 -14.66 -20.71 18.52
C PRO A 47 -13.29 -20.22 18.07
N PHE A 48 -12.33 -20.21 19.00
CA PHE A 48 -10.95 -19.91 18.67
C PHE A 48 -10.28 -21.18 18.15
N GLU A 49 -10.02 -21.23 16.85
CA GLU A 49 -9.40 -22.37 16.18
C GLU A 49 -7.95 -22.06 15.83
N PHE A 50 -7.05 -22.99 16.15
CA PHE A 50 -5.67 -22.94 15.69
C PHE A 50 -5.21 -24.33 15.24
N THR A 51 -4.27 -24.33 14.30
CA THR A 51 -3.70 -25.55 13.74
C THR A 51 -2.38 -25.87 14.43
N LEU A 52 -2.27 -27.08 14.93
CA LEU A 52 -1.01 -27.68 15.37
C LEU A 52 -0.46 -28.51 14.21
N ASP A 53 0.71 -28.11 13.71
CA ASP A 53 1.42 -28.82 12.67
C ASP A 53 2.61 -29.57 13.29
N PHE A 54 2.57 -30.89 13.21
CA PHE A 54 3.59 -31.80 13.71
C PHE A 54 4.41 -32.45 12.60
N THR A 55 4.27 -32.00 11.35
CA THR A 55 4.96 -32.60 10.18
C THR A 55 6.47 -32.62 10.30
N GLU A 56 7.05 -31.68 11.06
CA GLU A 56 8.50 -31.59 11.33
C GLU A 56 8.95 -32.38 12.58
N LEU A 57 8.04 -33.07 13.29
CA LEU A 57 8.41 -33.91 14.41
C LEU A 57 9.19 -35.15 13.95
N THR A 58 10.19 -35.52 14.75
CA THR A 58 10.93 -36.77 14.59
C THR A 58 10.91 -37.55 15.90
N HIS A 59 10.85 -38.88 15.82
CA HIS A 59 10.90 -39.74 17.02
C HIS A 59 12.33 -40.15 17.41
N LEU A 60 13.33 -39.68 16.66
CA LEU A 60 14.71 -40.06 16.91
C LEU A 60 15.24 -39.10 17.96
N SER A 61 15.39 -39.59 19.19
CA SER A 61 16.14 -38.85 20.24
C SER A 61 17.48 -38.43 19.62
N GLY A 62 17.82 -37.15 19.69
CA GLY A 62 18.92 -36.50 18.95
C GLY A 62 20.34 -37.04 19.20
N GLY A 63 20.46 -38.21 19.84
CA GLY A 63 21.67 -38.94 20.11
C GLY A 63 21.49 -39.87 21.29
N LEU A 64 22.52 -40.68 21.54
CA LEU A 64 22.73 -41.32 22.83
C LEU A 64 23.59 -40.36 23.67
N ASP A 65 23.35 -40.25 24.97
CA ASP A 65 24.33 -39.61 25.85
C ASP A 65 25.68 -40.35 25.67
N SER A 66 26.70 -39.62 25.21
CA SER A 66 28.02 -40.16 24.87
C SER A 66 28.77 -40.74 26.06
N VAL A 67 28.27 -40.53 27.28
CA VAL A 67 28.85 -41.01 28.53
C VAL A 67 28.02 -42.13 29.15
N THR A 68 26.68 -42.00 29.19
CA THR A 68 25.81 -42.99 29.86
C THR A 68 25.25 -44.05 28.91
N GLY A 69 25.27 -43.80 27.61
CA GLY A 69 24.67 -44.74 26.65
C GLY A 69 23.15 -44.79 26.71
N GLU A 70 22.51 -43.80 27.36
CA GLU A 70 21.05 -43.72 27.47
C GLU A 70 20.45 -42.81 26.40
N PRO A 71 19.21 -43.07 25.94
CA PRO A 71 18.49 -42.16 25.05
C PRO A 71 18.34 -40.78 25.68
N LEU A 72 18.59 -39.73 24.89
CA LEU A 72 18.32 -38.37 25.34
C LEU A 72 16.81 -38.19 25.58
N PRO A 73 16.43 -37.34 26.56
CA PRO A 73 15.02 -37.05 26.80
C PRO A 73 14.37 -36.42 25.58
N SER A 74 13.06 -36.64 25.42
CA SER A 74 12.27 -35.96 24.40
C SER A 74 12.22 -34.46 24.68
N GLU A 75 12.58 -33.66 23.68
CA GLU A 75 12.49 -32.20 23.72
C GLU A 75 11.40 -31.74 22.76
N VAL A 76 10.60 -30.75 23.19
CA VAL A 76 9.57 -30.13 22.35
C VAL A 76 9.96 -28.67 22.17
N THR A 77 10.24 -28.30 20.93
CA THR A 77 10.60 -26.93 20.55
C THR A 77 9.54 -26.37 19.62
N LEU A 78 9.05 -25.16 19.92
CA LEU A 78 8.15 -24.43 19.04
C LEU A 78 8.96 -23.84 17.88
N LEU A 79 8.64 -24.26 16.65
CA LEU A 79 9.38 -23.85 15.46
C LEU A 79 8.82 -22.54 14.88
N ASN A 80 7.50 -22.43 14.78
CA ASN A 80 6.84 -21.23 14.27
C ASN A 80 5.48 -21.03 14.95
N GLN A 81 5.08 -19.77 15.09
CA GLN A 81 3.76 -19.36 15.55
C GLN A 81 3.35 -18.09 14.78
N ASP A 82 2.14 -18.10 14.22
CA ASP A 82 1.59 -17.00 13.42
C ASP A 82 0.60 -16.11 14.20
N GLY A 83 0.38 -16.40 15.48
CA GLY A 83 -0.45 -15.61 16.38
C GLY A 83 0.28 -14.39 16.95
N TYR A 84 -0.38 -13.23 16.93
CA TYR A 84 0.14 -11.98 17.50
C TYR A 84 -0.88 -11.38 18.47
N PRO A 85 -0.43 -10.72 19.55
CA PRO A 85 -1.33 -9.96 20.39
C PRO A 85 -1.97 -8.81 19.60
N ARG A 86 -3.09 -8.29 20.11
CA ARG A 86 -3.74 -7.11 19.54
C ARG A 86 -2.74 -5.95 19.52
N GLY A 87 -2.49 -5.40 18.33
CA GLY A 87 -1.68 -4.20 18.14
C GLY A 87 -2.56 -2.99 17.85
N GLU A 88 -2.10 -1.82 18.26
CA GLU A 88 -2.65 -0.53 17.86
C GLU A 88 -1.74 0.11 16.82
N LEU A 89 -2.27 0.96 15.94
CA LEU A 89 -1.50 1.63 14.92
C LEU A 89 -0.61 2.70 15.58
N GLU A 90 0.70 2.56 15.48
CA GLU A 90 1.66 3.52 16.05
C GLU A 90 2.10 4.56 15.04
N SER A 91 2.39 4.12 13.81
CA SER A 91 2.82 5.02 12.74
C SER A 91 2.41 4.48 11.38
N PHE A 92 2.54 5.32 10.35
CA PHE A 92 2.34 4.92 8.97
C PHE A 92 3.46 5.47 8.09
N ALA A 93 3.77 4.74 7.03
CA ALA A 93 4.71 5.14 5.99
C ALA A 93 4.06 5.02 4.61
N LEU A 94 4.45 5.88 3.68
CA LEU A 94 4.02 5.80 2.28
C LEU A 94 5.14 5.19 1.43
N GLY A 95 4.85 4.07 0.77
CA GLY A 95 5.75 3.43 -0.19
C GLY A 95 5.71 4.06 -1.57
N GLY A 96 6.76 3.83 -2.38
CA GLY A 96 6.90 4.36 -3.75
C GLY A 96 5.80 3.94 -4.74
N ASN A 97 5.17 2.80 -4.45
CA ASN A 97 4.02 2.24 -5.17
C ASN A 97 2.67 2.78 -4.66
N GLY A 98 2.70 3.82 -3.82
CA GLY A 98 1.54 4.46 -3.17
C GLY A 98 0.83 3.60 -2.13
N GLN A 99 1.44 2.51 -1.65
CA GLN A 99 0.90 1.75 -0.53
C GLN A 99 1.18 2.49 0.79
N ILE A 100 0.15 2.59 1.63
CA ILE A 100 0.27 3.10 3.00
C ILE A 100 0.47 1.89 3.91
N ILE A 101 1.65 1.80 4.51
CA ILE A 101 2.06 0.73 5.41
C ILE A 101 1.90 1.24 6.84
N GLY A 102 1.01 0.62 7.61
CA GLY A 102 0.86 0.85 9.04
C GLY A 102 1.84 -0.02 9.83
N VAL A 103 2.52 0.60 10.80
CA VAL A 103 3.37 -0.06 11.80
C VAL A 103 2.57 -0.14 13.09
N PHE A 104 2.40 -1.36 13.61
CA PHE A 104 1.58 -1.64 14.77
C PHE A 104 2.44 -1.96 16.01
N SER A 105 1.90 -1.69 17.20
CA SER A 105 2.57 -1.92 18.49
C SER A 105 2.90 -3.39 18.79
N ASN A 106 2.31 -4.32 18.04
CA ASN A 106 2.61 -5.75 18.11
C ASN A 106 3.78 -6.17 17.19
N GLY A 107 4.50 -5.20 16.61
CA GLY A 107 5.66 -5.44 15.74
C GLY A 107 5.32 -5.81 14.29
N LEU A 108 4.03 -5.82 13.93
CA LEU A 108 3.60 -6.10 12.57
C LEU A 108 3.56 -4.85 11.70
N ASN A 109 3.96 -5.02 10.44
CA ASN A 109 3.75 -4.03 9.38
C ASN A 109 2.70 -4.55 8.41
N ARG A 110 1.64 -3.78 8.16
CA ARG A 110 0.58 -4.17 7.22
C ARG A 110 0.24 -3.04 6.28
N VAL A 111 -0.04 -3.38 5.02
CA VAL A 111 -0.63 -2.43 4.09
C VAL A 111 -2.07 -2.15 4.56
N ILE A 112 -2.34 -0.90 4.92
CA ILE A 112 -3.65 -0.46 5.42
C ILE A 112 -4.47 0.25 4.34
N ALA A 113 -3.81 0.84 3.33
CA ALA A 113 -4.45 1.53 2.23
C ALA A 113 -3.53 1.64 1.01
N GLN A 114 -4.10 2.05 -0.13
CA GLN A 114 -3.35 2.35 -1.35
C GLN A 114 -3.90 3.61 -2.01
N ILE A 115 -3.01 4.50 -2.43
CA ILE A 115 -3.37 5.71 -3.18
C ILE A 115 -3.78 5.31 -4.59
N ALA A 116 -4.93 5.83 -5.03
CA ALA A 116 -5.40 5.66 -6.40
C ALA A 116 -4.98 6.84 -7.27
N LEU A 117 -4.47 6.56 -8.47
CA LEU A 117 -4.12 7.58 -9.46
C LEU A 117 -5.09 7.55 -10.65
N GLY A 118 -5.59 8.73 -11.00
CA GLY A 118 -6.38 8.98 -12.20
C GLY A 118 -5.48 9.38 -13.38
N SER A 119 -5.67 8.75 -14.53
CA SER A 119 -5.09 9.19 -15.80
C SER A 119 -6.22 9.48 -16.80
N PHE A 120 -6.00 10.45 -17.68
CA PHE A 120 -6.96 10.87 -18.69
C PHE A 120 -6.35 10.65 -20.07
N ALA A 121 -7.18 10.24 -21.04
CA ALA A 121 -6.71 10.05 -22.41
C ALA A 121 -6.21 11.36 -23.05
N ASN A 122 -6.84 12.49 -22.69
CA ASN A 122 -6.42 13.82 -23.14
C ASN A 122 -6.34 14.80 -21.97
N VAL A 123 -5.12 15.02 -21.47
CA VAL A 123 -4.84 15.95 -20.35
C VAL A 123 -5.17 17.40 -20.73
N GLY A 124 -4.97 17.80 -21.99
CA GLY A 124 -5.28 19.15 -22.47
C GLY A 124 -6.78 19.46 -22.54
N GLY A 125 -7.64 18.44 -22.43
CA GLY A 125 -9.08 18.62 -22.34
C GLY A 125 -9.58 18.89 -20.91
N LEU A 126 -8.72 18.82 -19.90
CA LEU A 126 -9.10 19.10 -18.51
C LEU A 126 -9.33 20.60 -18.31
N ILE A 127 -10.32 20.95 -17.50
CA ILE A 127 -10.57 22.34 -17.12
C ILE A 127 -10.03 22.60 -15.72
N ARG A 128 -9.30 23.70 -15.54
CA ARG A 128 -8.81 24.14 -14.24
C ARG A 128 -9.97 24.72 -13.44
N VAL A 129 -10.21 24.19 -12.24
CA VAL A 129 -11.30 24.63 -11.35
C VAL A 129 -10.82 25.51 -10.18
N GLY A 130 -9.51 25.76 -10.09
CA GLY A 130 -8.89 26.55 -9.01
C GLY A 130 -7.99 25.69 -8.14
N ASP A 131 -7.20 26.29 -7.25
CA ASP A 131 -6.39 25.58 -6.22
C ASP A 131 -5.56 24.38 -6.72
N ASN A 132 -5.04 24.45 -7.94
CA ASN A 132 -4.33 23.36 -8.63
C ASN A 132 -5.19 22.10 -8.92
N LEU A 133 -6.50 22.21 -8.77
CA LEU A 133 -7.47 21.19 -9.12
C LEU A 133 -7.91 21.31 -10.58
N PHE A 134 -8.16 20.15 -11.16
CA PHE A 134 -8.66 19.98 -12.52
C PHE A 134 -9.93 19.13 -12.51
N SER A 135 -10.88 19.46 -13.39
CA SER A 135 -12.10 18.69 -13.59
C SER A 135 -12.10 18.04 -14.97
N ALA A 136 -12.65 16.83 -15.02
CA ALA A 136 -12.89 16.09 -16.26
C ALA A 136 -13.93 16.82 -17.12
N THR A 137 -13.75 16.75 -18.44
CA THR A 137 -14.69 17.27 -19.44
C THR A 137 -14.96 16.18 -20.49
N PRO A 138 -15.97 16.36 -21.36
CA PRO A 138 -16.16 15.47 -22.50
C PRO A 138 -14.93 15.39 -23.42
N ALA A 139 -14.12 16.45 -23.50
CA ALA A 139 -12.92 16.51 -24.33
C ALA A 139 -11.70 15.80 -23.70
N SER A 140 -11.64 15.67 -22.36
CA SER A 140 -10.60 14.90 -21.68
C SER A 140 -10.86 13.38 -21.69
N GLY A 141 -12.13 13.01 -21.83
CA GLY A 141 -12.62 11.65 -21.57
C GLY A 141 -12.75 11.36 -20.06
N PRO A 142 -13.23 10.15 -19.72
CA PRO A 142 -13.39 9.71 -18.33
C PRO A 142 -12.03 9.47 -17.66
N ALA A 143 -12.00 9.63 -16.32
CA ALA A 143 -10.84 9.27 -15.53
C ALA A 143 -10.66 7.75 -15.52
N ILE A 144 -9.48 7.29 -15.93
CA ILE A 144 -9.07 5.89 -15.77
C ILE A 144 -8.38 5.82 -14.41
N ILE A 145 -8.89 5.02 -13.48
CA ILE A 145 -8.35 4.91 -12.12
C ILE A 145 -7.53 3.62 -11.99
N GLY A 146 -6.37 3.68 -11.33
CA GLY A 146 -5.54 2.52 -11.09
C GLY A 146 -4.48 2.76 -10.01
N ALA A 147 -3.72 1.72 -9.70
CA ALA A 147 -2.59 1.82 -8.80
C ALA A 147 -1.43 2.59 -9.46
N PRO A 148 -0.54 3.22 -8.66
CA PRO A 148 0.74 3.74 -9.14
C PRO A 148 1.54 2.66 -9.87
N GLU A 149 2.42 3.07 -10.79
CA GLU A 149 3.24 2.18 -11.64
C GLU A 149 2.45 1.24 -12.57
N THR A 150 1.12 1.35 -12.65
CA THR A 150 0.28 0.52 -13.53
C THR A 150 -0.34 1.30 -14.68
N GLY A 151 -0.40 0.70 -15.87
CA GLY A 151 -1.08 1.28 -17.03
C GLY A 151 -0.57 2.69 -17.41
N GLY A 152 0.74 2.90 -17.36
CA GLY A 152 1.40 4.16 -17.69
C GLY A 152 1.31 5.25 -16.61
N ARG A 153 0.85 4.91 -15.39
CA ARG A 153 0.88 5.82 -14.23
C ARG A 153 2.28 5.93 -13.65
N GLY A 154 2.59 7.12 -13.13
CA GLY A 154 3.84 7.38 -12.43
C GLY A 154 3.91 6.71 -11.04
N THR A 155 5.00 6.98 -10.35
CA THR A 155 5.23 6.60 -8.95
C THR A 155 4.67 7.65 -8.00
N VAL A 156 4.52 7.30 -6.72
CA VAL A 156 4.14 8.24 -5.67
C VAL A 156 5.22 8.25 -4.60
N SER A 157 5.76 9.42 -4.29
CA SER A 157 6.79 9.57 -3.25
C SER A 157 6.25 10.39 -2.09
N GLY A 158 6.35 9.84 -0.88
CA GLY A 158 6.00 10.55 0.36
C GLY A 158 7.08 11.54 0.79
N GLY A 159 6.67 12.61 1.47
CA GLY A 159 7.60 13.57 2.09
C GLY A 159 8.31 14.51 1.12
N VAL A 160 7.90 14.55 -0.15
CA VAL A 160 8.41 15.45 -1.19
C VAL A 160 7.30 16.36 -1.71
N LEU A 161 7.68 17.56 -2.15
CA LEU A 161 6.78 18.53 -2.78
C LEU A 161 7.20 18.74 -4.24
N GLU A 162 6.26 18.59 -5.17
CA GLU A 162 6.51 18.89 -6.58
C GLU A 162 6.61 20.40 -6.79
N ASN A 163 7.75 20.85 -7.34
CA ASN A 163 7.95 22.25 -7.64
C ASN A 163 7.26 22.64 -8.96
N SER A 164 7.00 23.94 -9.13
CA SER A 164 6.48 24.46 -10.40
C SER A 164 7.44 24.16 -11.55
N ASN A 165 6.90 23.84 -12.72
CA ASN A 165 7.65 23.62 -13.95
C ASN A 165 8.00 24.94 -14.69
N VAL A 166 7.74 26.09 -14.07
CA VAL A 166 7.90 27.42 -14.68
C VAL A 166 9.34 27.92 -14.52
N ASP A 167 9.95 28.33 -15.63
CA ASP A 167 11.25 29.00 -15.65
C ASP A 167 11.08 30.53 -15.73
N LEU A 168 11.49 31.22 -14.65
CA LEU A 168 11.36 32.67 -14.51
C LEU A 168 12.12 33.45 -15.60
N GLY A 169 13.27 32.94 -16.08
CA GLY A 169 14.03 33.64 -17.12
C GLY A 169 13.29 33.69 -18.44
N THR A 170 12.72 32.54 -18.84
CA THR A 170 11.91 32.41 -20.04
C THR A 170 10.60 33.20 -19.94
N GLU A 171 9.89 33.13 -18.81
CA GLU A 171 8.66 33.89 -18.60
C GLU A 171 8.88 35.40 -18.62
N PHE A 172 10.00 35.88 -18.05
CA PHE A 172 10.33 37.30 -18.08
C PHE A 172 10.66 37.79 -19.51
N SER A 173 11.36 36.97 -20.30
CA SER A 173 11.60 37.26 -21.72
C SER A 173 10.29 37.33 -22.51
N ASN A 174 9.39 36.37 -22.31
CA ASN A 174 8.05 36.36 -22.94
C ASN A 174 7.24 37.60 -22.57
N LEU A 175 7.29 38.03 -21.30
CA LEU A 175 6.66 39.26 -20.83
C LEU A 175 7.24 40.49 -21.55
N ILE A 176 8.57 40.59 -21.69
CA ILE A 176 9.21 41.69 -22.43
C ILE A 176 8.79 41.69 -23.90
N ILE A 177 8.71 40.53 -24.54
CA ILE A 177 8.26 40.40 -25.93
C ILE A 177 6.82 40.88 -26.05
N ALA A 178 5.92 40.45 -25.16
CA ALA A 178 4.54 40.88 -25.15
C ALA A 178 4.42 42.41 -24.93
N GLN A 179 5.19 42.98 -24.01
CA GLN A 179 5.23 44.43 -23.77
C GLN A 179 5.76 45.21 -24.97
N ARG A 180 6.84 44.75 -25.62
CA ARG A 180 7.38 45.38 -26.83
C ARG A 180 6.40 45.28 -28.00
N GLY A 181 5.70 44.14 -28.13
CA GLY A 181 4.62 43.97 -29.09
C GLY A 181 3.49 44.96 -28.87
N PHE A 182 3.04 45.13 -27.62
CA PHE A 182 2.03 46.13 -27.27
C PHE A 182 2.49 47.56 -27.58
N GLN A 183 3.73 47.92 -27.23
CA GLN A 183 4.30 49.24 -27.55
C GLN A 183 4.41 49.48 -29.05
N ALA A 184 4.78 48.46 -29.83
CA ALA A 184 4.82 48.55 -31.29
C ALA A 184 3.42 48.78 -31.86
N ASN A 185 2.43 47.99 -31.42
CA ASN A 185 1.04 48.14 -31.83
C ASN A 185 0.48 49.53 -31.49
N ALA A 186 0.80 50.06 -30.30
CA ALA A 186 0.39 51.40 -29.90
C ALA A 186 1.00 52.49 -30.78
N ARG A 187 2.29 52.37 -31.14
CA ARG A 187 2.95 53.31 -32.06
C ARG A 187 2.35 53.27 -33.46
N THR A 188 2.00 52.09 -33.96
CA THR A 188 1.30 51.95 -35.25
C THR A 188 -0.04 52.69 -35.24
N ILE A 189 -0.81 52.61 -34.14
CA ILE A 189 -2.07 53.35 -34.00
C ILE A 189 -1.82 54.85 -34.01
N THR A 190 -0.87 55.37 -33.20
CA THR A 190 -0.56 56.80 -33.16
C THR A 190 -0.08 57.33 -34.52
N ALA A 191 0.74 56.55 -35.23
CA ALA A 191 1.17 56.91 -36.57
C ALA A 191 -0.02 56.97 -37.55
N ALA A 192 -0.92 55.98 -37.49
CA ALA A 192 -2.15 55.98 -38.28
C ALA A 192 -3.04 57.19 -37.97
N ASP A 193 -3.24 57.54 -36.69
CA ASP A 193 -4.02 58.71 -36.26
C ASP A 193 -3.41 60.02 -36.78
N THR A 194 -2.08 60.13 -36.79
CA THR A 194 -1.37 61.32 -37.28
C THR A 194 -1.60 61.50 -38.79
N VAL A 195 -1.48 60.41 -39.57
CA VAL A 195 -1.75 60.43 -41.01
C VAL A 195 -3.21 60.76 -41.30
N LEU A 196 -4.15 60.23 -40.51
CA LEU A 196 -5.58 60.54 -40.65
C LEU A 196 -5.86 62.03 -40.38
N GLN A 197 -5.25 62.62 -39.36
CA GLN A 197 -5.39 64.06 -39.09
C GLN A 197 -4.85 64.93 -40.23
N GLU A 198 -3.69 64.58 -40.79
CA GLU A 198 -3.10 65.30 -41.92
C GLU A 198 -3.97 65.20 -43.18
N ALA A 199 -4.53 64.02 -43.46
CA ALA A 199 -5.47 63.82 -44.56
C ALA A 199 -6.75 64.65 -44.43
N VAL A 200 -7.32 64.77 -43.22
CA VAL A 200 -8.51 65.62 -42.97
C VAL A 200 -8.19 67.10 -43.19
N ASN A 201 -6.99 67.55 -42.81
CA ASN A 201 -6.57 68.93 -42.99
C ASN A 201 -6.29 69.30 -44.46
N LEU A 202 -6.03 68.33 -45.34
CA LEU A 202 -5.82 68.53 -46.79
C LEU A 202 -7.13 68.72 -47.59
N VAL A 203 -8.26 68.27 -47.06
CA VAL A 203 -9.58 68.37 -47.73
C VAL A 203 -10.28 69.71 -47.44
N ARG A 204 -9.67 70.56 -46.62
CA ARG A 204 -10.20 71.87 -46.21
C ARG A 204 -9.52 73.01 -46.94
#